data_AF-A0AAE0E471-F1
#
_entry.id   AF-A0AAE0E471-F1
#
_cell.length_a   1.000
_cell.length_b   1.000
_cell.length_c   1.000
_cell.angle_alpha   90.00
_cell.angle_beta   90.00
_cell.angle_gamma   90.00
#
_symmetry.space_group_name_H-M   'P 1'
#
loop_
_entity.id
_entity.type
_entity.pdbx_description
1 polymer ?
#
loop_
_entity_poly.entity_id
_entity_poly.type
_entity_poly.pdbx_seq_one_letter_code
_entity_poly.pdbx_strand_id
1 'polypeptide(L)'
;MDKSRFDFLQSNEGEADKGIFIVSLYKRVIWTFYRVLLKRVFCLTKIIHENKIDEEGSKMPLLVYVSRERRASYPHRFKAGALNTLLRVSGIMSNGQYIMVLNCDMYCKDPTTARQTMCFNFDPNISPSLAYVQFPQMFYIVNDNDIYEGGGRSAYMSMWEGMDGFKLMICCIFNRVFLSSLCNHLYDVLSTGETLRTLWNEQRFWMIQSVSGNLFGCIDMLMKRNGAKKASFRISNKAMDKEKLEKYEKGKYDFEGADRYMVPMTIMVILNIICFFGGIIRLVLENNVEDMFGQLFLSLYVLFLSYPIIEGLISSKSKTN
;
A
#
# COMPACT_ATOMS: atom_id res chain seq x y z
N MET A 1 -6.26 -11.78 23.08
CA MET A 1 -6.99 -10.83 23.94
C MET A 1 -7.54 -11.64 25.11
N ASP A 2 -7.24 -11.26 26.36
CA ASP A 2 -7.63 -12.04 27.54
C ASP A 2 -9.14 -11.89 27.81
N LYS A 3 -9.81 -12.99 28.22
CA LYS A 3 -11.28 -13.10 28.36
C LYS A 3 -11.82 -12.09 29.38
N SER A 4 -11.02 -11.80 30.40
CA SER A 4 -11.26 -10.79 31.44
C SER A 4 -11.41 -9.36 30.88
N ARG A 5 -10.68 -9.02 29.81
CA ARG A 5 -10.78 -7.71 29.14
C ARG A 5 -12.03 -7.61 28.27
N PHE A 6 -12.58 -8.73 27.81
CA PHE A 6 -13.80 -8.75 27.00
C PHE A 6 -15.05 -8.51 27.86
N ASP A 7 -15.06 -9.03 29.09
CA ASP A 7 -16.21 -8.92 30.00
C ASP A 7 -16.37 -7.48 30.58
N PHE A 8 -15.28 -6.73 30.79
CA PHE A 8 -15.33 -5.30 31.13
C PHE A 8 -15.96 -4.43 30.01
N LEU A 9 -15.96 -4.92 28.77
CA LEU A 9 -16.47 -4.18 27.60
C LEU A 9 -18.00 -4.28 27.45
N GLN A 10 -18.61 -5.34 27.96
CA GLN A 10 -20.08 -5.45 27.99
C GLN A 10 -20.71 -4.54 29.04
N SER A 11 -19.99 -4.16 30.11
CA SER A 11 -20.55 -3.28 31.15
C SER A 11 -20.55 -1.79 30.78
N ASN A 12 -19.79 -1.37 29.76
CA ASN A 12 -19.61 0.05 29.38
C ASN A 12 -20.07 0.36 27.94
N GLU A 13 -21.04 -0.39 27.41
CA GLU A 13 -21.55 -0.29 26.03
C GLU A 13 -22.02 1.13 25.64
N GLY A 14 -22.54 1.91 26.59
CA GLY A 14 -23.12 3.24 26.31
C GLY A 14 -22.13 4.40 26.22
N GLU A 15 -20.86 4.21 26.56
CA GLU A 15 -19.86 5.29 26.69
C GLU A 15 -18.84 5.28 25.53
N ALA A 16 -18.57 4.11 24.93
CA ALA A 16 -17.62 3.95 23.83
C ALA A 16 -18.04 4.66 22.52
N ASP A 17 -19.34 4.79 22.27
CA ASP A 17 -19.87 5.37 21.02
C ASP A 17 -19.97 6.91 21.05
N LYS A 18 -19.85 7.53 22.22
CA LYS A 18 -20.18 8.96 22.41
C LYS A 18 -19.07 9.94 22.03
N GLY A 19 -17.95 9.48 21.46
CA GLY A 19 -16.78 10.32 21.21
C GLY A 19 -16.08 10.16 19.86
N ILE A 20 -16.62 9.35 18.93
CA ILE A 20 -15.94 8.98 17.69
C ILE A 20 -16.43 9.84 16.52
N PHE A 21 -15.53 10.60 15.90
CA PHE A 21 -15.78 11.31 14.65
C PHE A 21 -15.18 10.54 13.47
N ILE A 22 -16.03 10.04 12.57
CA ILE A 22 -15.60 9.29 11.39
C ILE A 22 -15.42 10.22 10.20
N VAL A 23 -14.24 10.15 9.58
CA VAL A 23 -13.87 10.96 8.42
C VAL A 23 -13.66 10.06 7.20
N SER A 24 -14.50 10.21 6.18
CA SER A 24 -14.31 9.58 4.87
C SER A 24 -13.93 10.59 3.79
N LEU A 25 -12.80 10.35 3.12
CA LEU A 25 -12.30 11.22 2.04
C LEU A 25 -12.70 10.69 0.66
N TYR A 26 -13.81 11.19 0.11
CA TYR A 26 -14.26 10.85 -1.25
C TYR A 26 -13.39 11.50 -2.34
N LYS A 27 -12.86 10.67 -3.25
CA LYS A 27 -12.33 11.10 -4.55
C LYS A 27 -13.37 10.80 -5.63
N ARG A 28 -13.95 11.85 -6.23
CA ARG A 28 -14.69 11.85 -7.52
C ARG A 28 -16.03 11.11 -7.57
N VAL A 29 -17.13 11.85 -7.42
CA VAL A 29 -18.33 11.73 -8.29
C VAL A 29 -19.02 13.10 -8.44
N ILE A 30 -19.17 13.84 -7.33
CA ILE A 30 -19.82 15.18 -7.32
C ILE A 30 -19.02 16.24 -8.11
N TRP A 31 -17.73 16.00 -8.35
CA TRP A 31 -16.80 16.95 -8.97
C TRP A 31 -17.10 17.31 -10.43
N THR A 32 -17.77 16.41 -11.18
CA THR A 32 -17.98 16.63 -12.62
C THR A 32 -19.11 17.64 -12.88
N PHE A 33 -20.13 17.69 -12.02
CA PHE A 33 -21.29 18.58 -12.18
C PHE A 33 -20.96 20.04 -11.82
N TYR A 34 -20.17 20.28 -10.76
CA TYR A 34 -19.87 21.65 -10.30
C TYR A 34 -18.74 22.36 -11.05
N ARG A 35 -17.84 21.61 -11.71
CA ARG A 35 -16.69 22.20 -12.44
C ARG A 35 -17.13 22.99 -13.68
N VAL A 36 -18.35 22.74 -14.19
CA VAL A 36 -18.91 23.42 -15.36
C VAL A 36 -19.39 24.84 -15.03
N LEU A 37 -19.68 25.18 -13.77
CA LEU A 37 -20.36 26.43 -13.43
C LEU A 37 -19.59 27.45 -12.58
N LEU A 38 -18.55 27.08 -11.81
CA LEU A 38 -17.89 28.05 -10.92
C LEU A 38 -16.36 27.88 -10.87
N LYS A 39 -15.62 28.85 -11.43
CA LYS A 39 -14.16 29.02 -11.23
C LYS A 39 -13.79 29.39 -9.77
N ARG A 40 -14.77 29.57 -8.88
CA ARG A 40 -14.62 29.77 -7.42
C ARG A 40 -15.57 28.82 -6.69
N VAL A 41 -15.03 27.77 -6.08
CA VAL A 41 -15.80 26.90 -5.18
C VAL A 41 -15.71 27.50 -3.79
N PHE A 42 -16.81 28.04 -3.28
CA PHE A 42 -16.93 28.52 -1.90
C PHE A 42 -16.88 27.36 -0.90
N CYS A 43 -16.59 27.66 0.37
CA CYS A 43 -16.73 26.69 1.45
C CYS A 43 -18.21 26.31 1.60
N LEU A 44 -18.52 25.02 1.64
CA LEU A 44 -19.87 24.51 1.80
C LEU A 44 -19.88 23.41 2.86
N THR A 45 -20.60 23.65 3.94
CA THR A 45 -20.90 22.65 4.97
C THR A 45 -22.40 22.35 4.89
N LYS A 46 -22.76 21.08 4.67
CA LYS A 46 -24.14 20.63 4.58
C LYS A 46 -24.35 19.45 5.51
N ILE A 47 -25.34 19.56 6.40
CA ILE A 47 -25.82 18.43 7.19
C ILE A 47 -26.71 17.58 6.29
N ILE A 48 -26.33 16.33 6.07
CA ILE A 48 -27.08 15.37 5.24
C ILE A 48 -28.11 14.64 6.10
N HIS A 49 -27.71 14.27 7.31
CA HIS A 49 -28.54 13.48 8.22
C HIS A 49 -28.37 13.98 9.64
N GLU A 50 -29.47 14.36 10.27
CA GLU A 50 -29.50 14.82 11.65
C GLU A 50 -30.77 14.29 12.31
N ASN A 51 -30.61 13.56 13.41
CA ASN A 51 -31.71 13.04 14.23
C ASN A 51 -32.81 12.28 13.48
N LYS A 52 -32.56 11.74 12.27
CA LYS A 52 -33.56 10.84 11.68
C LYS A 52 -33.47 9.47 12.33
N ILE A 53 -34.65 8.94 12.52
CA ILE A 53 -34.91 7.61 13.03
C ILE A 53 -35.01 6.70 11.80
N ASP A 54 -34.37 5.54 11.84
CA ASP A 54 -34.55 4.52 10.80
C ASP A 54 -35.94 3.86 10.91
N GLU A 55 -36.25 2.98 9.96
CA GLU A 55 -37.54 2.26 9.94
C GLU A 55 -37.74 1.36 11.18
N GLU A 56 -36.65 1.03 11.87
CA GLU A 56 -36.62 0.17 13.07
C GLU A 56 -36.71 0.97 14.38
N GLY A 57 -36.79 2.30 14.31
CA GLY A 57 -36.91 3.15 15.50
C GLY A 57 -35.57 3.59 16.12
N SER A 58 -34.44 3.26 15.52
CA SER A 58 -33.10 3.59 16.00
C SER A 58 -32.60 4.94 15.46
N LYS A 59 -31.91 5.69 16.32
CA LYS A 59 -31.37 7.01 15.98
C LYS A 59 -30.09 6.86 15.14
N MET A 60 -30.11 7.35 13.92
CA MET A 60 -28.95 7.31 13.04
C MET A 60 -27.91 8.39 13.38
N PRO A 61 -26.62 8.14 13.07
CA PRO A 61 -25.54 9.08 13.33
C PRO A 61 -25.63 10.36 12.47
N LEU A 62 -25.09 11.46 13.00
CA LEU A 62 -24.97 12.74 12.30
C LEU A 62 -24.02 12.61 11.09
N LEU A 63 -24.52 12.89 9.89
CA LEU A 63 -23.70 12.89 8.67
C LEU A 63 -23.52 14.31 8.15
N VAL A 64 -22.27 14.79 8.13
CA VAL A 64 -21.91 16.14 7.67
C VAL A 64 -21.04 16.05 6.41
N TYR A 65 -21.46 16.74 5.36
CA TYR A 65 -20.68 16.96 4.16
C TYR A 65 -19.94 18.28 4.24
N VAL A 66 -18.62 18.26 4.01
CA VAL A 66 -17.77 19.44 4.03
C VAL A 66 -17.00 19.54 2.72
N SER A 67 -17.15 20.67 2.04
CA SER A 67 -16.34 21.08 0.90
C SER A 67 -15.60 22.36 1.26
N ARG A 68 -14.27 22.31 1.19
CA ARG A 68 -13.43 23.48 1.46
C ARG A 68 -13.32 24.39 0.24
N GLU A 69 -13.14 25.69 0.50
CA GLU A 69 -12.80 26.65 -0.54
C GLU A 69 -11.44 26.33 -1.17
N ARG A 70 -11.32 26.52 -2.49
CA ARG A 70 -10.05 26.41 -3.20
C ARG A 70 -9.77 27.64 -4.05
N ARG A 71 -8.63 28.28 -3.81
CA ARG A 71 -8.10 29.41 -4.58
C ARG A 71 -6.84 29.01 -5.32
N ALA A 72 -6.66 29.48 -6.55
CA ALA A 72 -5.48 29.16 -7.36
C ALA A 72 -4.17 29.66 -6.71
N SER A 73 -4.22 30.81 -6.05
CA SER A 73 -3.05 31.47 -5.43
C SER A 73 -2.59 30.84 -4.11
N TYR A 74 -3.35 29.90 -3.54
CA TYR A 74 -3.06 29.35 -2.21
C TYR A 74 -2.78 27.84 -2.26
N PRO A 75 -1.68 27.37 -1.64
CA PRO A 75 -1.34 25.95 -1.63
C PRO A 75 -2.31 25.17 -0.73
N HIS A 76 -3.17 24.36 -1.35
CA HIS A 76 -4.22 23.59 -0.66
C HIS A 76 -3.78 22.29 0.05
N ARG A 77 -2.50 21.88 -0.06
CA ARG A 77 -1.94 20.71 0.65
C ARG A 77 -2.73 19.38 0.53
N PHE A 78 -3.44 19.17 -0.57
CA PHE A 78 -4.15 17.91 -0.93
C PHE A 78 -4.89 17.24 0.25
N LYS A 79 -4.59 15.97 0.58
CA LYS A 79 -5.24 15.19 1.64
C LYS A 79 -5.00 15.78 3.03
N ALA A 80 -3.78 16.18 3.35
CA ALA A 80 -3.43 16.75 4.65
C ALA A 80 -4.23 18.04 4.94
N GLY A 81 -4.35 18.91 3.94
CA GLY A 81 -5.16 20.12 4.08
C GLY A 81 -6.66 19.83 4.22
N ALA A 82 -7.17 18.74 3.62
CA ALA A 82 -8.57 18.35 3.77
C ALA A 82 -8.85 17.79 5.17
N LEU A 83 -7.96 16.93 5.67
CA LEU A 83 -8.07 16.36 7.01
C LEU A 83 -8.03 17.46 8.08
N ASN A 84 -7.10 18.42 7.97
CA ASN A 84 -7.02 19.55 8.89
C ASN A 84 -8.28 20.43 8.90
N THR A 85 -8.94 20.60 7.75
CA THR A 85 -10.23 21.31 7.69
C THR A 85 -11.31 20.51 8.43
N LEU A 86 -11.37 19.20 8.23
CA LEU A 86 -12.35 18.33 8.90
C LEU A 86 -12.16 18.30 10.42
N LEU A 87 -10.91 18.32 10.90
CA LEU A 87 -10.61 18.47 12.34
C LEU A 87 -11.16 19.78 12.91
N ARG A 88 -10.97 20.90 12.21
CA ARG A 88 -11.48 22.21 12.64
C ARG A 88 -13.01 22.28 12.65
N VAL A 89 -13.64 21.71 11.63
CA VAL A 89 -15.11 21.65 11.56
C VAL A 89 -15.66 20.74 12.67
N SER A 90 -15.04 19.58 12.90
CA SER A 90 -15.42 18.68 14.00
C SER A 90 -15.30 19.37 15.35
N GLY A 91 -14.22 20.10 15.62
CA GLY A 91 -14.03 20.83 16.89
C GLY A 91 -15.13 21.84 17.20
N ILE A 92 -15.83 22.37 16.19
CA ILE A 92 -16.96 23.29 16.37
C ILE A 92 -18.30 22.55 16.47
N MET A 93 -18.47 21.47 15.68
CA MET A 93 -19.77 20.80 15.57
C MET A 93 -19.99 19.70 16.61
N SER A 94 -19.04 18.78 16.75
CA SER A 94 -19.17 17.60 17.61
C SER A 94 -18.12 17.54 18.72
N ASN A 95 -17.00 18.23 18.55
CA ASN A 95 -15.83 18.19 19.42
C ASN A 95 -15.41 16.77 19.83
N GLY A 96 -15.38 15.86 18.84
CA GLY A 96 -15.03 14.45 19.07
C GLY A 96 -13.60 14.29 19.58
N GLN A 97 -13.43 13.48 20.61
CA GLN A 97 -12.11 13.21 21.22
C GLN A 97 -11.27 12.25 20.37
N TYR A 98 -11.93 11.36 19.62
CA TYR A 98 -11.27 10.36 18.77
C TYR A 98 -11.69 10.55 17.32
N ILE A 99 -10.71 10.41 16.40
CA ILE A 99 -10.93 10.58 14.96
C ILE A 99 -10.55 9.30 14.24
N MET A 100 -11.52 8.72 13.53
CA MET A 100 -11.30 7.58 12.66
C MET A 100 -11.17 8.05 11.21
N VAL A 101 -10.03 7.76 10.56
CA VAL A 101 -9.77 8.18 9.18
C VAL A 101 -9.95 7.00 8.22
N LEU A 102 -10.84 7.14 7.25
CA LEU A 102 -11.13 6.15 6.22
C LEU A 102 -10.91 6.75 4.81
N ASN A 103 -10.30 5.96 3.93
CA ASN A 103 -10.23 6.28 2.51
C ASN A 103 -11.52 5.83 1.80
N CYS A 104 -11.83 6.43 0.65
CA CYS A 104 -13.05 6.09 -0.12
C CYS A 104 -13.06 4.71 -0.75
N ASP A 105 -11.91 4.07 -0.88
CA ASP A 105 -11.73 2.69 -1.35
C ASP A 105 -11.65 1.67 -0.21
N MET A 106 -11.87 2.12 1.04
CA MET A 106 -11.84 1.28 2.23
C MET A 106 -13.17 1.37 2.98
N TYR A 107 -13.59 0.25 3.57
CA TYR A 107 -14.75 0.18 4.45
C TYR A 107 -14.45 -0.73 5.64
N CYS A 108 -15.13 -0.49 6.76
CA CYS A 108 -15.01 -1.33 7.94
C CYS A 108 -15.77 -2.65 7.70
N LYS A 109 -15.05 -3.78 7.69
CA LYS A 109 -15.65 -5.10 7.52
C LYS A 109 -16.36 -5.58 8.78
N ASP A 110 -15.69 -5.41 9.92
CA ASP A 110 -16.21 -5.81 11.23
C ASP A 110 -16.81 -4.57 11.94
N PRO A 111 -18.12 -4.58 12.25
CA PRO A 111 -18.74 -3.47 12.97
C PRO A 111 -18.15 -3.26 14.37
N THR A 112 -17.51 -4.26 14.95
CA THR A 112 -16.88 -4.16 16.28
C THR A 112 -15.52 -3.46 16.28
N THR A 113 -14.96 -3.14 15.11
CA THR A 113 -13.63 -2.50 14.97
C THR A 113 -13.51 -1.20 15.77
N ALA A 114 -14.56 -0.36 15.74
CA ALA A 114 -14.58 0.87 16.52
C ALA A 114 -14.49 0.57 18.03
N ARG A 115 -15.27 -0.39 18.50
CA ARG A 115 -15.26 -0.84 19.91
C ARG A 115 -13.90 -1.40 20.31
N GLN A 116 -13.29 -2.23 19.48
CA GLN A 116 -11.94 -2.77 19.72
C GLN A 116 -10.89 -1.64 19.82
N THR A 117 -11.01 -0.61 18.98
CA THR A 117 -10.15 0.58 19.04
C THR A 117 -10.28 1.30 20.38
N MET A 118 -11.50 1.44 20.89
CA MET A 118 -11.75 2.11 22.17
C MET A 118 -11.15 1.35 23.35
N CYS A 119 -11.02 0.02 23.26
CA CYS A 119 -10.39 -0.80 24.30
C CYS A 119 -8.96 -0.34 24.60
N PHE A 120 -8.18 -0.03 23.56
CA PHE A 120 -6.80 0.46 23.72
C PHE A 120 -6.76 1.88 24.28
N ASN A 121 -7.71 2.73 23.88
CA ASN A 121 -7.78 4.12 24.32
C ASN A 121 -8.28 4.28 25.75
N PHE A 122 -9.02 3.30 26.29
CA PHE A 122 -9.51 3.31 27.66
C PHE A 122 -8.69 2.44 28.63
N ASP A 123 -7.71 1.68 28.15
CA ASP A 123 -6.81 0.93 29.04
C ASP A 123 -5.89 1.92 29.78
N PRO A 124 -5.98 2.03 31.13
CA PRO A 124 -5.22 3.02 31.90
C PRO A 124 -3.70 2.84 31.81
N ASN A 125 -3.22 1.65 31.44
CA ASN A 125 -1.79 1.38 31.29
C ASN A 125 -1.27 1.82 29.92
N ILE A 126 -2.09 1.71 28.86
CA ILE A 126 -1.67 1.96 27.47
C ILE A 126 -2.04 3.39 27.05
N SER A 127 -3.25 3.84 27.41
CA SER A 127 -3.86 5.12 27.04
C SER A 127 -2.93 6.34 27.20
N PRO A 128 -2.17 6.52 28.30
CA PRO A 128 -1.31 7.69 28.47
C PRO A 128 -0.20 7.82 27.43
N SER A 129 0.20 6.69 26.82
CA SER A 129 1.28 6.61 25.83
C SER A 129 0.77 6.38 24.39
N LEU A 130 -0.53 6.14 24.24
CA LEU A 130 -1.15 5.77 22.97
C LEU A 130 -1.50 7.02 22.16
N ALA A 131 -0.92 7.13 20.96
CA ALA A 131 -1.23 8.23 20.04
C ALA A 131 -2.29 7.84 19.00
N TYR A 132 -2.23 6.61 18.48
CA TYR A 132 -3.17 6.10 17.48
C TYR A 132 -3.17 4.57 17.49
N VAL A 133 -4.25 3.97 16.98
CA VAL A 133 -4.37 2.54 16.72
C VAL A 133 -4.45 2.34 15.23
N GLN A 134 -3.55 1.55 14.66
CA GLN A 134 -3.60 1.19 13.25
C GLN A 134 -4.17 -0.21 13.07
N PHE A 135 -5.12 -0.35 12.16
CA PHE A 135 -5.58 -1.65 11.66
C PHE A 135 -4.88 -2.02 10.35
N PRO A 136 -4.59 -3.32 10.13
CA PRO A 136 -4.04 -3.78 8.86
C PRO A 136 -5.03 -3.51 7.71
N GLN A 137 -4.49 -3.09 6.57
CA GLN A 137 -5.31 -2.82 5.39
C GLN A 137 -5.40 -4.07 4.53
N MET A 138 -6.62 -4.59 4.35
CA MET A 138 -6.89 -5.79 3.56
C MET A 138 -7.61 -5.43 2.26
N PHE A 139 -7.11 -5.97 1.14
CA PHE A 139 -7.69 -5.78 -0.19
C PHE A 139 -8.49 -7.02 -0.62
N TYR A 140 -9.69 -6.80 -1.19
CA TYR A 140 -10.64 -7.89 -1.49
C TYR A 140 -10.46 -8.53 -2.87
N ILE A 141 -9.81 -7.84 -3.82
CA ILE A 141 -9.61 -8.33 -5.19
C ILE A 141 -8.16 -8.84 -5.32
N VAL A 142 -7.82 -9.82 -4.50
CA VAL A 142 -6.50 -10.47 -4.52
C VAL A 142 -6.71 -11.92 -4.91
N ASN A 143 -6.06 -12.34 -5.99
CA ASN A 143 -6.11 -13.70 -6.48
C ASN A 143 -5.14 -14.60 -5.69
N ASP A 144 -5.37 -15.91 -5.67
CA ASP A 144 -4.43 -16.88 -5.10
C ASP A 144 -3.07 -16.86 -5.83
N ASN A 145 -3.07 -16.50 -7.13
CA ASN A 145 -1.87 -16.23 -7.91
C ASN A 145 -1.53 -14.72 -7.95
N ASP A 146 -1.44 -14.07 -6.78
CA ASP A 146 -1.09 -12.64 -6.71
C ASP A 146 0.36 -12.38 -7.11
N ILE A 147 0.62 -12.25 -8.41
CA ILE A 147 1.94 -11.95 -8.95
C ILE A 147 2.39 -10.49 -8.72
N TYR A 148 1.47 -9.60 -8.36
CA TYR A 148 1.78 -8.17 -8.15
C TYR A 148 1.99 -7.81 -6.69
N GLU A 149 1.85 -8.76 -5.77
CA GLU A 149 1.89 -8.49 -4.33
C GLU A 149 0.90 -7.36 -3.94
N GLY A 150 -0.26 -7.32 -4.63
CA GLY A 150 -1.28 -6.30 -4.45
C GLY A 150 -1.94 -6.36 -3.06
N GLY A 151 -1.90 -7.53 -2.41
CA GLY A 151 -2.29 -7.68 -1.02
C GLY A 151 -1.38 -6.96 -0.02
N GLY A 152 -0.13 -6.63 -0.41
CA GLY A 152 0.84 -5.95 0.46
C GLY A 152 1.11 -6.70 1.77
N ARG A 153 1.11 -8.03 1.74
CA ARG A 153 1.06 -8.90 2.93
C ARG A 153 2.33 -8.80 3.76
N SER A 154 3.48 -8.89 3.10
CA SER A 154 4.79 -8.70 3.73
C SER A 154 4.88 -7.41 4.55
N ALA A 155 4.27 -6.33 4.04
CA ALA A 155 4.15 -5.08 4.80
C ALA A 155 3.13 -5.24 5.93
N TYR A 156 1.84 -5.43 5.64
CA TYR A 156 0.78 -5.28 6.65
C TYR A 156 0.68 -6.41 7.68
N MET A 157 1.20 -7.60 7.39
CA MET A 157 1.17 -8.76 8.30
C MET A 157 2.54 -8.96 8.94
N SER A 158 3.59 -9.23 8.15
CA SER A 158 4.90 -9.62 8.70
C SER A 158 5.66 -8.43 9.28
N MET A 159 5.81 -7.34 8.51
CA MET A 159 6.66 -6.22 8.92
C MET A 159 6.04 -5.41 10.06
N TRP A 160 4.72 -5.18 10.02
CA TRP A 160 4.06 -4.35 11.04
C TRP A 160 3.97 -5.06 12.39
N GLU A 161 3.69 -6.37 12.41
CA GLU A 161 3.74 -7.17 13.65
C GLU A 161 5.17 -7.22 14.22
N GLY A 162 6.19 -7.35 13.36
CA GLY A 162 7.60 -7.30 13.79
C GLY A 162 8.06 -5.94 14.32
N MET A 163 7.42 -4.85 13.88
CA MET A 163 7.75 -3.48 14.30
C MET A 163 7.05 -3.03 15.58
N ASP A 164 6.03 -3.77 16.05
CA ASP A 164 5.30 -3.47 17.29
C ASP A 164 6.22 -3.55 18.54
N GLY A 165 7.36 -4.25 18.44
CA GLY A 165 8.30 -4.48 19.54
C GLY A 165 9.67 -3.80 19.47
N PHE A 166 10.11 -3.18 18.36
CA PHE A 166 11.53 -2.80 18.19
C PHE A 166 11.81 -1.42 17.57
N LYS A 167 12.72 -0.69 18.23
CA LYS A 167 13.46 0.49 17.73
C LYS A 167 14.55 0.01 16.74
N LEU A 168 14.45 0.45 15.49
CA LEU A 168 15.20 0.05 14.30
C LEU A 168 16.74 0.06 14.44
N MET A 169 17.42 -1.03 14.05
CA MET A 169 18.76 -0.99 13.43
C MET A 169 19.08 -2.31 12.74
N ILE A 170 19.57 -2.28 11.49
CA ILE A 170 20.44 -3.34 10.94
C ILE A 170 21.39 -2.74 9.90
N CYS A 171 22.68 -3.10 10.02
CA CYS A 171 23.75 -2.86 9.06
C CYS A 171 24.58 -4.16 8.89
N CYS A 172 24.83 -4.49 7.61
CA CYS A 172 25.99 -5.18 7.00
C CYS A 172 26.52 -6.53 7.54
N ILE A 173 26.42 -7.59 6.70
CA ILE A 173 27.48 -8.55 6.26
C ILE A 173 26.91 -9.37 5.07
N PHE A 174 27.31 -9.11 3.82
CA PHE A 174 26.53 -9.50 2.63
C PHE A 174 26.29 -11.01 2.37
N ASN A 175 27.21 -11.93 2.67
CA ASN A 175 27.05 -13.34 2.23
C ASN A 175 26.28 -14.24 3.21
N ARG A 176 26.55 -14.16 4.53
CA ARG A 176 25.72 -14.87 5.53
C ARG A 176 24.35 -14.24 5.66
N VAL A 177 24.26 -12.91 5.47
CA VAL A 177 22.98 -12.19 5.51
C VAL A 177 22.09 -12.59 4.34
N PHE A 178 22.62 -12.88 3.15
CA PHE A 178 21.76 -13.28 2.04
C PHE A 178 21.03 -14.60 2.34
N LEU A 179 21.77 -15.63 2.78
CA LEU A 179 21.17 -16.91 3.13
C LEU A 179 20.29 -16.81 4.38
N SER A 180 20.73 -16.08 5.41
CA SER A 180 19.90 -15.88 6.62
C SER A 180 18.66 -15.04 6.33
N SER A 181 18.74 -14.07 5.42
CA SER A 181 17.61 -13.26 4.95
C SER A 181 16.60 -14.13 4.21
N LEU A 182 17.06 -14.99 3.30
CA LEU A 182 16.19 -15.96 2.62
C LEU A 182 15.55 -16.94 3.60
N CYS A 183 16.29 -17.46 4.57
CA CYS A 183 15.76 -18.35 5.60
C CYS A 183 14.76 -17.65 6.53
N ASN A 184 15.03 -16.40 6.93
CA ASN A 184 14.12 -15.62 7.75
C ASN A 184 12.84 -15.27 6.98
N HIS A 185 12.97 -14.83 5.73
CA HIS A 185 11.83 -14.53 4.88
C HIS A 185 10.99 -15.80 4.60
N LEU A 186 11.65 -16.95 4.41
CA LEU A 186 10.98 -18.25 4.33
C LEU A 186 10.24 -18.58 5.63
N TYR A 187 10.86 -18.37 6.79
CA TYR A 187 10.23 -18.58 8.08
C TYR A 187 8.99 -17.69 8.25
N ASP A 188 9.09 -16.42 7.91
CA ASP A 188 7.98 -15.46 8.02
C ASP A 188 6.80 -15.89 7.14
N VAL A 189 7.04 -16.25 5.88
CA VAL A 189 5.99 -16.73 4.96
C VAL A 189 5.39 -18.07 5.42
N LEU A 190 6.19 -18.97 5.98
CA LEU A 190 5.66 -20.22 6.51
C LEU A 190 4.86 -20.00 7.81
N SER A 191 5.28 -19.05 8.65
CA SER A 191 4.61 -18.72 9.90
C SER A 191 3.21 -18.12 9.70
N THR A 192 3.00 -17.44 8.57
CA THR A 192 1.68 -16.93 8.16
C THR A 192 0.80 -17.98 7.48
N GLY A 193 1.30 -19.22 7.28
CA GLY A 193 0.56 -20.32 6.67
C GLY A 193 0.53 -20.30 5.14
N GLU A 194 1.45 -19.57 4.51
CA GLU A 194 1.45 -19.31 3.07
C GLU A 194 2.33 -20.27 2.27
N THR A 195 2.21 -20.22 0.93
CA THR A 195 2.93 -21.13 0.02
C THR A 195 4.32 -20.61 -0.38
N LEU A 196 5.22 -21.51 -0.78
CA LEU A 196 6.53 -21.15 -1.36
C LEU A 196 6.44 -20.28 -2.62
N ARG A 197 5.29 -20.30 -3.30
CA ARG A 197 5.03 -19.41 -4.45
C ARG A 197 4.92 -17.95 -4.01
N THR A 198 4.31 -17.70 -2.86
CA THR A 198 4.19 -16.37 -2.25
C THR A 198 5.59 -15.79 -2.01
N LEU A 199 6.48 -16.57 -1.39
CA LEU A 199 7.89 -16.20 -1.18
C LEU A 199 8.58 -15.74 -2.48
N TRP A 200 8.41 -16.53 -3.54
CA TRP A 200 9.05 -16.26 -4.83
C TRP A 200 8.49 -14.99 -5.50
N ASN A 201 7.19 -14.75 -5.36
CA ASN A 201 6.54 -13.54 -5.86
C ASN A 201 6.96 -12.29 -5.06
N GLU A 202 7.02 -12.38 -3.73
CA GLU A 202 7.48 -11.30 -2.85
C GLU A 202 8.92 -10.88 -3.19
N GLN A 203 9.83 -11.85 -3.34
CA GLN A 203 11.21 -11.59 -3.75
C GLN A 203 11.30 -10.91 -5.12
N ARG A 204 10.51 -11.38 -6.11
CA ARG A 204 10.46 -10.74 -7.42
C ARG A 204 9.94 -9.31 -7.34
N PHE A 205 8.87 -9.09 -6.59
CA PHE A 205 8.27 -7.77 -6.44
C PHE A 205 9.22 -6.79 -5.75
N TRP A 206 9.95 -7.24 -4.73
CA TRP A 206 10.99 -6.45 -4.08
C TRP A 206 12.08 -6.00 -5.06
N MET A 207 12.52 -6.90 -5.95
CA MET A 207 13.49 -6.53 -7.01
C MET A 207 12.91 -5.49 -7.97
N ILE A 208 11.66 -5.67 -8.42
CA ILE A 208 10.98 -4.72 -9.30
C ILE A 208 10.92 -3.34 -8.63
N GLN A 209 10.47 -3.26 -7.38
CA GLN A 209 10.38 -2.01 -6.63
C GLN A 209 11.75 -1.33 -6.46
N SER A 210 12.78 -2.11 -6.19
CA SER A 210 14.14 -1.60 -5.97
C SER A 210 14.75 -0.97 -7.22
N VAL A 211 14.64 -1.63 -8.37
CA VAL A 211 15.25 -1.15 -9.63
C VAL A 211 14.38 -0.11 -10.34
N SER A 212 13.06 -0.15 -10.15
CA SER A 212 12.14 0.84 -10.75
C SER A 212 11.79 1.95 -9.76
N GLY A 213 10.89 1.71 -8.82
CA GLY A 213 10.31 2.71 -7.92
C GLY A 213 11.37 3.51 -7.15
N ASN A 214 12.32 2.83 -6.51
CA ASN A 214 13.35 3.50 -5.71
C ASN A 214 14.31 4.31 -6.60
N LEU A 215 14.71 3.77 -7.76
CA LEU A 215 15.55 4.48 -8.72
C LEU A 215 14.89 5.78 -9.20
N PHE A 216 13.64 5.72 -9.67
CA PHE A 216 12.92 6.91 -10.11
C PHE A 216 12.63 7.88 -8.95
N GLY A 217 12.42 7.38 -7.73
CA GLY A 217 12.30 8.18 -6.52
C GLY A 217 13.57 8.96 -6.20
N CYS A 218 14.74 8.32 -6.28
CA CYS A 218 16.05 8.96 -6.11
C CYS A 218 16.29 10.02 -7.20
N ILE A 219 15.97 9.72 -8.46
CA ILE A 219 16.11 10.67 -9.57
C ILE A 219 15.19 11.88 -9.34
N ASP A 220 13.93 11.69 -8.95
CA ASP A 220 13.00 12.79 -8.64
C ASP A 220 13.50 13.66 -7.46
N MET A 221 14.10 13.04 -6.44
CA MET A 221 14.71 13.77 -5.33
C MET A 221 15.91 14.61 -5.77
N LEU A 222 16.81 14.05 -6.59
CA LEU A 222 17.96 14.76 -7.14
C LEU A 222 17.53 15.91 -8.08
N MET A 223 16.53 15.67 -8.93
CA MET A 223 15.95 16.69 -9.80
C MET A 223 15.38 17.86 -8.99
N LYS A 224 14.63 17.58 -7.91
CA LYS A 224 14.10 18.63 -7.02
C LYS A 224 15.21 19.41 -6.32
N ARG A 225 16.26 18.73 -5.85
CA ARG A 225 17.41 19.38 -5.22
C ARG A 225 18.09 20.38 -6.16
N ASN A 226 18.12 20.08 -7.45
CA ASN A 226 18.69 20.95 -8.49
C ASN A 226 17.70 22.01 -9.04
N GLY A 227 16.55 22.20 -8.39
CA GLY A 227 15.55 23.20 -8.79
C GLY A 227 14.77 22.85 -10.07
N ALA A 228 14.89 21.61 -10.57
CA ALA A 228 14.12 21.18 -11.73
C ALA A 228 12.63 21.03 -11.39
N LYS A 229 11.77 21.23 -12.39
CA LYS A 229 10.32 21.04 -12.23
C LYS A 229 10.03 19.60 -11.82
N LYS A 230 9.11 19.43 -10.86
CA LYS A 230 8.67 18.13 -10.35
C LYS A 230 8.27 17.20 -11.49
N ALA A 231 8.71 15.94 -11.43
CA ALA A 231 8.32 14.94 -12.41
C ALA A 231 6.78 14.83 -12.46
N SER A 232 6.20 15.02 -13.64
CA SER A 232 4.77 14.85 -13.85
C SER A 232 4.49 13.39 -14.16
N PHE A 233 3.89 12.69 -13.21
CA PHE A 233 3.52 11.29 -13.37
C PHE A 233 2.13 11.20 -14.00
N ARG A 234 2.01 10.43 -15.09
CA ARG A 234 0.70 10.08 -15.65
C ARG A 234 0.07 9.04 -14.73
N ILE A 235 -0.98 9.41 -14.03
CA ILE A 235 -1.72 8.50 -13.14
C ILE A 235 -2.40 7.46 -14.04
N SER A 236 -2.18 6.17 -13.76
CA SER A 236 -2.87 5.08 -14.45
C SER A 236 -4.38 5.12 -14.15
N ASN A 237 -5.18 4.65 -15.10
CA ASN A 237 -6.60 4.44 -14.83
C ASN A 237 -6.74 3.31 -13.80
N LYS A 238 -7.53 3.55 -12.76
CA LYS A 238 -7.83 2.55 -11.71
C LYS A 238 -8.98 1.61 -12.11
N ALA A 239 -9.63 1.85 -13.25
CA ALA A 239 -10.65 0.94 -13.76
C ALA A 239 -9.99 -0.37 -14.22
N MET A 240 -10.51 -1.49 -13.71
CA MET A 240 -10.13 -2.83 -14.15
C MET A 240 -11.03 -3.26 -15.32
N ASP A 241 -10.42 -3.44 -16.48
CA ASP A 241 -11.08 -4.03 -17.64
C ASP A 241 -11.05 -5.56 -17.53
N LYS A 242 -12.04 -6.25 -18.13
CA LYS A 242 -12.14 -7.73 -18.08
C LYS A 242 -10.86 -8.42 -18.58
N GLU A 243 -10.24 -7.90 -19.63
CA GLU A 243 -8.98 -8.44 -20.17
C GLU A 243 -7.82 -8.35 -19.16
N LYS A 244 -7.76 -7.26 -18.39
CA LYS A 244 -6.72 -7.07 -17.36
C LYS A 244 -6.91 -8.02 -16.20
N LEU A 245 -8.16 -8.23 -15.80
CA LEU A 245 -8.51 -9.22 -14.78
C LEU A 245 -8.13 -10.64 -15.22
N GLU A 246 -8.46 -11.04 -16.46
CA GLU A 246 -8.10 -12.37 -16.97
C GLU A 246 -6.58 -12.61 -17.03
N LYS A 247 -5.80 -11.58 -17.40
CA LYS A 247 -4.32 -11.68 -17.36
C LYS A 247 -3.81 -11.86 -15.94
N TYR A 248 -4.37 -11.11 -15.00
CA TYR A 248 -4.02 -11.22 -13.58
C TYR A 248 -4.36 -12.61 -13.02
N GLU A 249 -5.54 -13.14 -13.35
CA GLU A 249 -5.95 -14.49 -12.95
C GLU A 249 -5.01 -15.58 -13.48
N LYS A 250 -4.51 -15.40 -14.71
CA LYS A 250 -3.51 -16.27 -15.35
C LYS A 250 -2.07 -16.05 -14.85
N GLY A 251 -1.85 -15.15 -13.90
CA GLY A 251 -0.51 -14.86 -13.36
C GLY A 251 0.43 -14.20 -14.38
N LYS A 252 -0.11 -13.46 -15.34
CA LYS A 252 0.67 -12.76 -16.38
C LYS A 252 0.79 -11.27 -16.08
N TYR A 253 2.01 -10.75 -16.19
CA TYR A 253 2.25 -9.33 -16.06
C TYR A 253 1.67 -8.55 -17.23
N ASP A 254 1.02 -7.44 -16.90
CA ASP A 254 0.49 -6.43 -17.79
C ASP A 254 1.16 -5.11 -17.43
N PHE A 255 1.99 -4.63 -18.33
CA PHE A 255 2.79 -3.43 -18.13
C PHE A 255 2.14 -2.19 -18.76
N GLU A 256 0.91 -2.30 -19.25
CA GLU A 256 0.22 -1.20 -19.92
C GLU A 256 0.16 0.07 -19.03
N GLY A 257 0.83 1.13 -19.48
CA GLY A 257 0.91 2.41 -18.76
C GLY A 257 2.03 2.50 -17.72
N ALA A 258 2.75 1.41 -17.46
CA ALA A 258 3.96 1.35 -16.65
C ALA A 258 5.25 1.17 -17.48
N ASP A 259 5.16 1.16 -18.81
CA ASP A 259 6.25 0.87 -19.74
C ASP A 259 7.56 1.61 -19.40
N ARG A 260 7.47 2.91 -19.08
CA ARG A 260 8.64 3.74 -18.73
C ARG A 260 9.36 3.28 -17.46
N TYR A 261 8.63 2.77 -16.47
CA TYR A 261 9.22 2.27 -15.22
C TYR A 261 9.84 0.89 -15.39
N MET A 262 9.41 0.13 -16.39
CA MET A 262 9.94 -1.20 -16.71
C MET A 262 11.19 -1.16 -17.59
N VAL A 263 11.56 0.00 -18.17
CA VAL A 263 12.76 0.13 -19.00
C VAL A 263 14.04 -0.24 -18.23
N PRO A 264 14.34 0.32 -17.04
CA PRO A 264 15.54 -0.07 -16.30
C PRO A 264 15.54 -1.56 -15.95
N MET A 265 14.39 -2.12 -15.56
CA MET A 265 14.25 -3.56 -15.31
C MET A 265 14.60 -4.39 -16.53
N THR A 266 14.06 -4.03 -17.70
CA THR A 266 14.29 -4.75 -18.95
C THR A 266 15.77 -4.71 -19.34
N ILE A 267 16.42 -3.56 -19.21
CA ILE A 267 17.85 -3.41 -19.49
C ILE A 267 18.68 -4.30 -18.55
N MET A 268 18.38 -4.30 -17.25
CA MET A 268 19.09 -5.13 -16.27
C MET A 268 18.92 -6.63 -16.55
N VAL A 269 17.73 -7.06 -16.96
CA VAL A 269 17.48 -8.47 -17.33
C VAL A 269 18.27 -8.86 -18.57
N ILE A 270 18.30 -8.01 -19.62
CA ILE A 270 19.09 -8.26 -20.84
C ILE A 270 20.59 -8.33 -20.51
N LEU A 271 21.09 -7.39 -19.69
CA LEU A 271 22.49 -7.41 -19.24
C LEU A 271 22.81 -8.69 -18.46
N ASN A 272 21.92 -9.13 -17.57
CA ASN A 272 22.11 -10.37 -16.82
C ASN A 272 22.14 -11.61 -17.74
N ILE A 273 21.31 -11.65 -18.80
CA ILE A 273 21.36 -12.72 -19.80
C ILE A 273 22.72 -12.74 -20.51
N ILE A 274 23.22 -11.58 -20.96
CA ILE A 274 24.51 -11.46 -21.63
C ILE A 274 25.64 -11.90 -20.69
N CYS A 275 25.62 -11.44 -19.43
CA CYS A 275 26.60 -11.83 -18.41
C CYS A 275 26.55 -13.32 -18.09
N PHE A 276 25.36 -13.93 -18.05
CA PHE A 276 25.20 -15.36 -17.80
C PHE A 276 25.87 -16.21 -18.89
N PHE A 277 25.57 -15.93 -20.17
CA PHE A 277 26.17 -16.65 -21.28
C PHE A 277 27.68 -16.38 -21.41
N GLY A 278 28.11 -15.13 -21.19
CA GLY A 278 29.54 -14.80 -21.10
C GLY A 278 30.25 -15.58 -19.98
N GLY A 279 29.59 -15.74 -18.84
CA GLY A 279 30.06 -16.55 -17.72
C GLY A 279 30.20 -18.04 -18.07
N ILE A 280 29.23 -18.61 -18.79
CA ILE A 280 29.31 -20.01 -19.25
C ILE A 280 30.49 -20.20 -20.23
N ILE A 281 30.63 -19.30 -21.21
CA ILE A 281 31.74 -19.37 -22.17
C ILE A 281 33.08 -19.32 -21.43
N ARG A 282 33.22 -18.38 -20.50
CA ARG A 282 34.43 -18.23 -19.71
C ARG A 282 34.70 -19.44 -18.81
N LEU A 283 33.68 -20.04 -18.20
CA LEU A 283 33.80 -21.27 -17.43
C LEU A 283 34.38 -22.41 -18.27
N VAL A 284 33.90 -22.57 -19.51
CA VAL A 284 34.37 -23.61 -20.44
C VAL A 284 35.82 -23.35 -20.90
N LEU A 285 36.22 -22.09 -21.03
CA LEU A 285 37.57 -21.72 -21.48
C LEU A 285 38.62 -21.81 -20.35
N GLU A 286 38.29 -21.32 -19.16
CA GLU A 286 39.23 -21.19 -18.03
C GLU A 286 39.19 -22.39 -17.07
N ASN A 287 38.18 -23.27 -17.16
CA ASN A 287 37.96 -24.45 -16.30
C ASN A 287 37.97 -24.17 -14.78
N ASN A 288 37.78 -22.92 -14.37
CA ASN A 288 37.79 -22.51 -12.96
C ASN A 288 36.38 -22.53 -12.36
N VAL A 289 35.95 -23.72 -11.92
CA VAL A 289 34.59 -23.96 -11.43
C VAL A 289 34.34 -23.32 -10.06
N GLU A 290 35.31 -23.38 -9.15
CA GLU A 290 35.12 -22.93 -7.76
C GLU A 290 34.88 -21.41 -7.67
N ASP A 291 35.69 -20.62 -8.38
CA ASP A 291 35.56 -19.15 -8.36
C ASP A 291 34.31 -18.66 -9.10
N MET A 292 33.85 -19.39 -10.12
CA MET A 292 32.75 -18.99 -10.98
C MET A 292 31.38 -19.49 -10.51
N PHE A 293 31.33 -20.53 -9.67
CA PHE A 293 30.09 -21.15 -9.22
C PHE A 293 29.11 -20.14 -8.61
N GLY A 294 29.58 -19.31 -7.67
CA GLY A 294 28.72 -18.33 -7.00
C GLY A 294 28.14 -17.28 -7.95
N GLN A 295 28.93 -16.81 -8.91
CA GLN A 295 28.50 -15.82 -9.89
C GLN A 295 27.47 -16.39 -10.87
N LEU A 296 27.72 -17.61 -11.36
CA LEU A 296 26.80 -18.32 -12.24
C LEU A 296 25.49 -18.70 -11.54
N PHE A 297 25.57 -19.17 -10.29
CA PHE A 297 24.41 -19.47 -9.48
C PHE A 297 23.54 -18.23 -9.24
N LEU A 298 24.15 -17.12 -8.84
CA LEU A 298 23.42 -15.86 -8.60
C LEU A 298 22.79 -15.32 -9.89
N SER A 299 23.52 -15.36 -11.00
CA SER A 299 23.00 -14.90 -12.29
C SER A 299 21.83 -15.76 -12.77
N LEU A 300 21.93 -17.09 -12.63
CA LEU A 300 20.85 -18.04 -12.93
C LEU A 300 19.62 -17.81 -12.03
N TYR A 301 19.84 -17.60 -10.73
CA TYR A 301 18.77 -17.29 -9.77
C TYR A 301 17.98 -16.03 -10.17
N VAL A 302 18.69 -14.94 -10.53
CA VAL A 302 18.07 -13.70 -11.01
C VAL A 302 17.31 -13.91 -12.32
N LEU A 303 17.81 -14.77 -13.23
CA LEU A 303 17.09 -15.12 -14.46
C LEU A 303 15.77 -15.84 -14.17
N PHE A 304 15.78 -16.83 -13.28
CA PHE A 304 14.56 -17.55 -12.89
C PHE A 304 13.52 -16.62 -12.24
N LEU A 305 13.96 -15.70 -11.38
CA LEU A 305 13.06 -14.70 -10.81
C LEU A 305 12.49 -13.75 -11.87
N SER A 306 13.29 -13.39 -12.87
CA SER A 306 12.90 -12.45 -13.94
C SER A 306 12.05 -13.08 -15.05
N TYR A 307 11.95 -14.41 -15.12
CA TYR A 307 11.26 -15.11 -16.21
C TYR A 307 9.82 -14.62 -16.47
N PRO A 308 8.94 -14.48 -15.46
CA PRO A 308 7.58 -13.97 -15.72
C PRO A 308 7.53 -12.51 -16.19
N ILE A 309 8.54 -11.71 -15.86
CA ILE A 309 8.68 -10.34 -16.36
C ILE A 309 9.00 -10.38 -17.85
N ILE A 310 9.92 -11.25 -18.26
CA ILE A 310 10.28 -11.47 -19.67
C ILE A 310 9.05 -11.94 -20.45
N GLU A 311 8.31 -12.91 -19.93
CA GLU A 311 7.07 -13.40 -20.56
C GLU A 311 6.05 -12.27 -20.75
N GLY A 312 5.83 -11.44 -19.72
CA GLY A 312 4.94 -10.27 -19.79
C GLY A 312 5.38 -9.23 -20.83
N LEU A 313 6.69 -8.97 -20.95
CA LEU A 313 7.24 -8.04 -21.94
C LEU A 313 7.15 -8.55 -23.39
N ILE A 314 7.28 -9.86 -23.60
CA ILE A 314 7.12 -10.47 -24.93
C ILE A 314 5.65 -10.45 -25.33
N SER A 315 4.74 -10.80 -24.41
CA SER A 315 3.30 -10.83 -24.67
C SER A 315 2.70 -9.43 -24.90
N SER A 316 3.34 -8.36 -24.44
CA SER A 316 2.89 -6.99 -24.72
C SER A 316 3.28 -6.54 -26.13
N LYS A 317 4.50 -6.89 -26.59
CA LYS A 317 4.97 -6.58 -27.95
C LYS A 317 4.18 -7.30 -29.04
N SER A 318 3.71 -8.51 -28.79
CA SER A 318 2.90 -9.26 -29.76
C SER A 318 1.51 -8.66 -30.00
N LYS A 319 1.04 -7.74 -29.14
CA LYS A 319 -0.24 -7.04 -29.30
C LYS A 319 -0.11 -5.71 -30.04
N THR A 320 1.11 -5.22 -30.24
CA THR A 320 1.39 -3.93 -30.90
C THR A 320 1.65 -4.07 -32.40
N ASN A 321 1.54 -5.28 -32.96
CA ASN A 321 1.67 -5.58 -34.39
C ASN A 321 0.33 -5.89 -35.03
#